data_AF-I7GKW5-F1
#
_entry.id   AF-I7GKW5-F1
#
_cell.length_a   1.000
_cell.length_b   1.000
_cell.length_c   1.000
_cell.angle_alpha   90.00
_cell.angle_beta   90.00
_cell.angle_gamma   90.00
#
_symmetry.space_group_name_H-M   'P 1'
#
loop_
_entity.id
_entity.type
_entity.pdbx_description
1 polymer ?
#
loop_
_entity_poly.entity_id
_entity_poly.type
_entity_poly.pdbx_seq_one_letter_code
_entity_poly.pdbx_strand_id
1 'polypeptide(L)'
;MQDLGDKLCMIVMGHRRVHISRQLEVEPEELEAENKHKPRRKSKRGKKEAEDELSARHPTELAMEPAPELPAEVLMVEVENVVHEDFQVTEEVKALTAEIVKTIRDIFALNPLYRESVLQMMHAGQRVVDNPIYLSDMGAALTGAESHELQDVLEETNIPKRLYKALSLLKKEFELSKLQQRLGREVEEKIKQTHRKYLLQEQLKIIKKELGLEKDDKDAIEEKFRERLKELVVPKHVMDVVDEELSKLGLLDNHSSEFNVTRNYLDWLTSIPWGKYSNENLDLVRAQAVLEEDHYGMEDVKKRILEFIAVSQLRGSTQGKILCFYGPPGVGKTSIARSIARALNREYFRFSVGGMTDVAEIKGHRRTYVGAMPGKIIQCLKKTKTENPLILID
;
A
#
# COMPACT_ATOMS: atom_id res chain seq x y z
N MET A 1 12.38 -28.96 -29.93
CA MET A 1 13.44 -28.99 -28.91
C MET A 1 14.45 -27.93 -29.31
N GLN A 2 14.74 -26.98 -28.43
CA GLN A 2 15.68 -25.89 -28.68
C GLN A 2 16.76 -25.94 -27.60
N ASP A 3 18.00 -26.10 -28.03
CA ASP A 3 19.16 -26.15 -27.14
C ASP A 3 19.67 -24.73 -26.89
N LEU A 4 19.66 -24.30 -25.63
CA LEU A 4 20.13 -22.98 -25.19
C LEU A 4 21.49 -23.07 -24.48
N GLY A 5 22.23 -24.18 -24.66
CA GLY A 5 23.55 -24.43 -24.07
C GLY A 5 23.44 -25.02 -22.66
N ASP A 6 23.00 -24.20 -21.70
CA ASP A 6 22.90 -24.62 -20.28
C ASP A 6 21.53 -25.20 -19.92
N LYS A 7 20.55 -25.03 -20.82
CA LYS A 7 19.16 -25.46 -20.64
C LYS A 7 18.59 -25.97 -21.96
N LEU A 8 17.79 -27.02 -21.88
CA LEU A 8 17.14 -27.63 -23.02
C LEU A 8 15.64 -27.34 -22.95
N CYS A 9 15.11 -26.62 -23.94
CA CYS A 9 13.68 -26.35 -24.04
C CYS A 9 13.01 -27.47 -24.85
N MET A 10 12.19 -28.29 -24.19
CA MET A 10 11.40 -29.35 -24.82
C MET A 10 9.92 -28.98 -24.84
N ILE A 11 9.30 -29.12 -26.01
CA ILE A 11 7.84 -29.13 -26.14
C ILE A 11 7.42 -30.60 -26.24
N VAL A 12 6.67 -31.07 -25.25
CA VAL A 12 6.13 -32.43 -25.22
C VAL A 12 4.67 -32.37 -25.65
N MET A 13 4.28 -33.25 -26.57
CA MET A 13 2.89 -33.33 -27.04
C MET A 13 2.28 -34.67 -26.63
N GLY A 14 0.98 -34.65 -26.32
CA GLY A 14 0.22 -35.86 -26.04
C GLY A 14 0.18 -36.76 -27.28
N HIS A 15 0.73 -37.96 -27.18
CA HIS A 15 0.76 -38.92 -28.29
C HIS A 15 -0.56 -39.67 -28.47
N ARG A 16 -1.24 -39.98 -27.35
CA ARG A 16 -2.48 -40.76 -27.32
C ARG A 16 -3.33 -40.36 -26.13
N ARG A 17 -4.65 -40.55 -26.26
CA ARG A 17 -5.60 -40.39 -25.17
C ARG A 17 -5.75 -41.68 -24.43
N VAL A 18 -5.75 -41.57 -23.11
CA VAL A 18 -5.84 -42.70 -22.22
C VAL A 18 -6.85 -42.41 -21.15
N HIS A 19 -7.66 -43.42 -20.82
CA HIS A 19 -8.47 -43.43 -19.62
C HIS A 19 -7.65 -44.13 -18.55
N ILE A 20 -7.38 -43.44 -17.44
CA ILE A 20 -6.66 -44.01 -16.31
C ILE A 20 -7.67 -44.76 -15.46
N SER A 21 -7.56 -46.10 -15.42
CA SER A 21 -8.51 -46.96 -14.70
C SER A 21 -8.10 -47.16 -13.25
N ARG A 22 -6.82 -47.42 -12.98
CA ARG A 22 -6.31 -47.72 -11.64
C ARG A 22 -4.85 -47.32 -11.45
N GLN A 23 -4.49 -46.86 -10.26
CA GLN A 23 -3.10 -46.71 -9.84
C GLN A 23 -2.52 -48.08 -9.43
N LEU A 24 -1.37 -48.42 -9.99
CA LEU A 24 -0.61 -49.62 -9.65
C LEU A 24 0.36 -49.26 -8.51
N GLU A 25 0.25 -49.99 -7.39
CA GLU A 25 1.27 -49.95 -6.35
C GLU A 25 2.43 -50.82 -6.79
N VAL A 26 3.57 -50.20 -7.09
CA VAL A 26 4.81 -50.91 -7.40
C VAL A 26 5.58 -51.06 -6.10
N GLU A 27 5.50 -52.23 -5.47
CA GLU A 27 6.48 -52.59 -4.43
C GLU A 27 7.85 -52.78 -5.11
N PRO A 28 8.95 -52.22 -4.58
CA PRO A 28 10.28 -52.45 -5.13
C PRO A 28 10.62 -53.94 -4.97
N GLU A 29 10.81 -54.65 -6.09
CA GLU A 29 11.25 -56.06 -6.05
C GLU A 29 12.60 -56.16 -5.31
N GLU A 30 12.61 -56.84 -4.16
CA GLU A 30 13.84 -57.32 -3.54
C GLU A 30 14.47 -58.38 -4.46
N LEU A 31 15.72 -58.16 -4.83
CA LEU A 31 16.53 -59.09 -5.63
C LEU A 31 16.66 -60.44 -4.91
N GLU A 32 15.83 -61.42 -5.27
CA GLU A 32 15.99 -62.79 -4.80
C GLU A 32 17.30 -63.40 -5.33
N ALA A 33 18.25 -63.59 -4.41
CA ALA A 33 19.50 -64.29 -4.67
C ALA A 33 19.27 -65.81 -4.79
N GLU A 34 18.86 -66.30 -5.95
CA GLU A 34 18.88 -67.74 -6.24
C GLU A 34 20.29 -68.22 -6.64
N ASN A 35 21.02 -68.67 -5.62
CA ASN A 35 22.27 -69.40 -5.77
C ASN A 35 22.00 -70.92 -5.78
N LYS A 36 21.80 -71.54 -6.96
CA LYS A 36 21.89 -73.01 -7.13
C LYS A 36 22.65 -73.40 -8.39
N HIS A 37 23.86 -73.93 -8.15
CA HIS A 37 24.69 -74.70 -9.08
C HIS A 37 23.96 -75.87 -9.76
N LYS A 38 24.13 -76.02 -11.09
CA LYS A 38 24.62 -77.25 -11.74
C LYS A 38 24.97 -77.02 -13.24
N PRO A 39 25.83 -77.88 -13.85
CA PRO A 39 26.78 -77.47 -14.87
C PRO A 39 26.30 -77.59 -16.33
N ARG A 40 26.91 -76.74 -17.16
CA ARG A 40 26.91 -76.67 -18.64
C ARG A 40 26.76 -78.03 -19.37
N ARG A 41 25.87 -78.07 -20.35
CA ARG A 41 25.98 -78.93 -21.55
C ARG A 41 26.38 -78.08 -22.76
N LYS A 42 27.49 -78.46 -23.38
CA LYS A 42 28.12 -77.85 -24.56
C LYS A 42 27.28 -78.09 -25.83
N SER A 43 27.21 -77.10 -26.72
CA SER A 43 27.21 -77.31 -28.17
C SER A 43 28.11 -76.28 -28.85
N LYS A 44 28.76 -76.74 -29.92
CA LYS A 44 30.06 -76.31 -30.46
C LYS A 44 29.83 -75.90 -31.92
N ARG A 45 30.37 -74.75 -32.37
CA ARG A 45 30.77 -74.34 -33.75
C ARG A 45 30.67 -72.81 -33.86
N GLY A 46 31.63 -72.04 -34.37
CA GLY A 46 32.94 -72.31 -34.94
C GLY A 46 33.63 -70.97 -35.27
N LYS A 47 34.95 -70.96 -35.08
CA LYS A 47 35.96 -69.90 -35.29
C LYS A 47 35.88 -69.13 -36.62
N LYS A 48 36.27 -67.84 -36.56
CA LYS A 48 37.46 -67.33 -37.28
C LYS A 48 38.02 -66.08 -36.58
N GLU A 49 39.29 -66.18 -36.19
CA GLU A 49 40.18 -65.15 -35.63
C GLU A 49 41.06 -64.56 -36.75
N ALA A 50 41.49 -63.31 -36.58
CA ALA A 50 42.89 -62.83 -36.73
C ALA A 50 42.89 -61.31 -36.41
N GLU A 51 43.43 -60.87 -35.26
CA GLU A 51 44.81 -60.32 -35.05
C GLU A 51 44.82 -58.79 -35.24
N ASP A 52 45.51 -57.92 -34.51
CA ASP A 52 46.29 -57.85 -33.25
C ASP A 52 46.56 -56.31 -33.11
N GLU A 53 46.57 -55.63 -31.96
CA GLU A 53 47.79 -55.34 -31.18
C GLU A 53 47.49 -54.37 -30.00
N LEU A 54 48.08 -54.71 -28.84
CA LEU A 54 48.82 -53.86 -27.87
C LEU A 54 48.12 -52.70 -27.09
N SER A 55 47.92 -52.90 -25.79
CA SER A 55 48.84 -52.37 -24.74
C SER A 55 48.33 -52.63 -23.32
N ALA A 56 49.27 -52.99 -22.44
CA ALA A 56 49.06 -53.38 -21.05
C ALA A 56 49.00 -52.18 -20.09
N ARG A 57 48.18 -52.27 -19.03
CA ARG A 57 48.42 -51.70 -17.69
C ARG A 57 47.55 -52.39 -16.63
N HIS A 58 48.17 -52.70 -15.49
CA HIS A 58 47.63 -53.38 -14.31
C HIS A 58 46.53 -52.57 -13.58
N PRO A 59 45.73 -53.20 -12.69
CA PRO A 59 44.39 -52.77 -12.31
C PRO A 59 44.41 -51.70 -11.21
N THR A 60 43.69 -50.62 -11.43
CA THR A 60 43.29 -49.69 -10.38
C THR A 60 41.88 -50.08 -9.94
N GLU A 61 41.76 -50.44 -8.65
CA GLU A 61 40.47 -50.55 -7.96
C GLU A 61 39.69 -49.25 -8.14
N LEU A 62 38.73 -49.27 -9.08
CA LEU A 62 37.70 -48.24 -9.16
C LEU A 62 36.70 -48.54 -8.05
N ALA A 63 36.86 -47.81 -6.95
CA ALA A 63 35.81 -47.60 -5.98
C ALA A 63 34.54 -47.24 -6.75
N MET A 64 33.50 -48.08 -6.62
CA MET A 64 32.18 -47.77 -7.13
C MET A 64 31.71 -46.48 -6.45
N GLU A 65 31.67 -45.39 -7.21
CA GLU A 65 30.83 -44.25 -6.86
C GLU A 65 29.39 -44.77 -6.72
N PRO A 66 28.68 -44.45 -5.62
CA PRO A 66 27.31 -44.88 -5.47
C PRO A 66 26.48 -44.27 -6.62
N ALA A 67 25.74 -45.13 -7.32
CA ALA A 67 24.84 -44.74 -8.38
C ALA A 67 23.91 -43.60 -7.89
N PRO A 68 23.60 -42.60 -8.73
CA PRO A 68 22.70 -41.53 -8.33
C PRO A 68 21.36 -42.13 -7.95
N GLU A 69 20.91 -41.84 -6.73
CA GLU A 69 19.61 -42.23 -6.20
C GLU A 69 18.52 -41.86 -7.21
N LEU A 70 17.82 -42.88 -7.71
CA LEU A 70 16.67 -42.71 -8.60
C LEU A 70 15.63 -41.82 -7.89
N PRO A 71 15.14 -40.75 -8.53
CA PRO A 71 14.17 -39.88 -7.89
C PRO A 71 12.84 -40.64 -7.72
N ALA A 72 12.35 -40.61 -6.48
CA ALA A 72 10.97 -40.80 -6.01
C ALA A 72 10.01 -41.59 -6.92
N GLU A 73 9.55 -42.75 -6.41
CA GLU A 73 8.30 -43.45 -6.72
C GLU A 73 7.62 -43.02 -8.04
N VAL A 74 7.96 -43.69 -9.14
CA VAL A 74 7.27 -43.50 -10.42
C VAL A 74 5.83 -43.97 -10.27
N LEU A 75 4.87 -43.06 -10.44
CA LEU A 75 3.45 -43.37 -10.37
C LEU A 75 3.06 -44.20 -11.62
N MET A 76 2.88 -45.50 -11.41
CA MET A 76 2.43 -46.41 -12.46
C MET A 76 0.89 -46.49 -12.43
N VAL A 77 0.28 -46.37 -13.60
CA VAL A 77 -1.17 -46.43 -13.77
C VAL A 77 -1.53 -47.38 -14.89
N GLU A 78 -2.63 -48.12 -14.70
CA GLU A 78 -3.28 -48.87 -15.76
C GLU A 78 -4.06 -47.90 -16.64
N VAL A 79 -3.87 -48.03 -17.95
CA VAL A 79 -4.42 -47.10 -18.95
C VAL A 79 -5.04 -47.83 -20.11
N GLU A 80 -6.27 -47.44 -20.44
CA GLU A 80 -6.99 -47.90 -21.62
C GLU A 80 -6.95 -46.84 -22.71
N ASN A 81 -6.69 -47.23 -23.96
CA ASN A 81 -6.68 -46.27 -25.08
C ASN A 81 -8.11 -45.88 -25.44
N VAL A 82 -8.42 -44.59 -25.40
CA VAL A 82 -9.74 -44.08 -25.82
C VAL A 82 -9.74 -43.96 -27.34
N VAL A 83 -10.61 -44.72 -28.00
CA VAL A 83 -10.83 -44.68 -29.45
C VAL A 83 -12.10 -43.87 -29.72
N HIS A 84 -12.03 -42.93 -30.67
CA HIS A 84 -13.21 -42.17 -31.10
C HIS A 84 -14.20 -43.05 -31.85
N GLU A 85 -15.49 -42.71 -31.76
CA GLU A 85 -16.51 -43.31 -32.60
C GLU A 85 -16.22 -42.99 -34.08
N ASP A 86 -16.40 -43.96 -34.97
CA ASP A 86 -16.28 -43.74 -36.41
C ASP A 86 -17.25 -42.63 -36.83
N PHE A 87 -16.71 -41.58 -37.47
CA PHE A 87 -17.49 -40.42 -37.88
C PHE A 87 -17.52 -40.27 -39.39
N GLN A 88 -18.66 -39.81 -39.89
CA GLN A 88 -18.79 -39.36 -41.26
C GLN A 88 -18.65 -37.83 -41.29
N VAL A 89 -17.94 -37.31 -42.28
CA VAL A 89 -17.82 -35.87 -42.49
C VAL A 89 -19.12 -35.34 -43.10
N THR A 90 -20.11 -35.10 -42.25
CA THR A 90 -21.37 -34.45 -42.62
C THR A 90 -21.17 -32.96 -42.87
N GLU A 91 -22.13 -32.30 -43.54
CA GLU A 91 -22.10 -30.85 -43.77
C GLU A 91 -22.05 -30.05 -42.46
N GLU A 92 -22.68 -30.56 -41.40
CA GLU A 92 -22.67 -29.96 -40.06
C GLU A 92 -21.26 -29.92 -39.45
N VAL A 93 -20.49 -31.01 -39.56
CA VAL A 93 -19.11 -31.07 -39.06
C VAL A 93 -18.23 -30.08 -39.81
N LYS A 94 -18.41 -29.93 -41.12
CA LYS A 94 -17.68 -28.94 -41.93
C LYS A 94 -18.03 -27.51 -41.51
N ALA A 95 -19.31 -27.22 -41.27
CA ALA A 95 -19.76 -25.90 -40.83
C ALA A 95 -19.20 -25.54 -39.44
N LEU A 96 -19.24 -26.46 -38.48
CA LEU A 96 -18.68 -26.27 -37.15
C LEU A 96 -17.16 -26.05 -37.18
N THR A 97 -16.45 -26.85 -37.98
CA THR A 97 -15.01 -26.70 -38.18
C THR A 97 -14.67 -25.30 -38.74
N ALA A 98 -15.43 -24.83 -39.72
CA ALA A 98 -15.24 -23.50 -40.30
C ALA A 98 -15.51 -22.37 -39.30
N GLU A 99 -16.57 -22.50 -38.48
CA GLU A 99 -16.92 -21.51 -37.44
C GLU A 99 -15.85 -21.47 -36.33
N ILE A 100 -15.33 -22.62 -35.89
CA ILE A 100 -14.23 -22.69 -34.92
C ILE A 100 -12.98 -21.98 -35.47
N VAL A 101 -12.57 -22.29 -36.71
CA VAL A 101 -11.42 -21.64 -37.36
C VAL A 101 -11.62 -20.13 -37.53
N LYS A 102 -12.87 -19.68 -37.72
CA LYS A 102 -13.19 -18.24 -37.75
C LYS A 102 -13.03 -17.61 -36.37
N THR A 103 -13.64 -18.18 -35.33
CA THR A 103 -13.54 -17.66 -33.96
C THR A 103 -12.09 -17.59 -33.45
N ILE A 104 -11.27 -18.60 -33.75
CA ILE A 104 -9.84 -18.59 -33.42
C ILE A 104 -9.11 -17.43 -34.10
N ARG A 105 -9.40 -17.18 -35.39
CA ARG A 105 -8.82 -16.03 -36.12
C ARG A 105 -9.25 -14.70 -35.52
N ASP A 106 -10.51 -14.58 -35.11
CA ASP A 106 -11.02 -13.36 -34.48
C ASP A 106 -10.34 -13.11 -33.12
N ILE A 107 -10.07 -14.16 -32.33
CA ILE A 107 -9.28 -14.07 -31.08
C ILE A 107 -7.85 -13.58 -31.37
N PHE A 108 -7.18 -14.11 -32.40
CA PHE A 108 -5.83 -13.66 -32.77
C PHE A 108 -5.76 -12.19 -33.20
N ALA A 109 -6.84 -11.65 -33.76
CA ALA A 109 -6.91 -10.25 -34.12
C ALA A 109 -7.04 -9.34 -32.87
N LEU A 110 -7.64 -9.84 -31.79
CA LEU A 110 -7.78 -9.12 -30.53
C LEU A 110 -6.54 -9.19 -29.65
N ASN A 111 -5.84 -10.32 -29.63
CA ASN A 111 -4.66 -10.52 -28.80
C ASN A 111 -3.50 -11.22 -29.56
N PRO A 112 -2.49 -10.44 -30.02
CA PRO A 112 -1.34 -10.97 -30.75
C PRO A 112 -0.49 -11.99 -29.99
N LEU A 113 -0.53 -12.01 -28.65
CA LEU A 113 0.27 -12.94 -27.85
C LEU A 113 -0.23 -14.39 -28.02
N TYR A 114 -1.54 -14.59 -28.12
CA TYR A 114 -2.10 -15.92 -28.39
C TYR A 114 -1.61 -16.47 -29.73
N ARG A 115 -1.43 -15.60 -30.73
CA ARG A 115 -0.93 -16.00 -32.05
C ARG A 115 0.44 -16.66 -31.97
N GLU A 116 1.34 -16.14 -31.14
CA GLU A 116 2.69 -16.72 -30.96
C GLU A 116 2.61 -18.07 -30.24
N SER A 117 1.82 -18.19 -29.18
CA SER A 117 1.60 -19.45 -28.47
C SER A 117 1.00 -20.54 -29.38
N VAL A 118 0.08 -20.16 -30.27
CA VAL A 118 -0.51 -21.11 -31.24
C VAL A 118 0.49 -21.50 -32.31
N LEU A 119 1.25 -20.55 -32.84
CA LEU A 119 2.28 -20.85 -33.84
C LEU A 119 3.33 -21.82 -33.31
N GLN A 120 3.64 -21.78 -32.02
CA GLN A 120 4.51 -22.76 -31.36
C GLN A 120 3.86 -24.14 -31.23
N MET A 121 2.54 -24.20 -31.04
CA MET A 121 1.76 -25.44 -30.97
C MET A 121 1.41 -26.01 -32.36
N MET A 122 1.45 -25.18 -33.41
CA MET A 122 1.24 -25.59 -34.80
C MET A 122 2.56 -26.06 -35.41
N HIS A 123 2.75 -27.37 -35.54
CA HIS A 123 3.89 -27.91 -36.29
C HIS A 123 3.81 -27.53 -37.78
N ALA A 124 4.97 -27.22 -38.36
CA ALA A 124 5.14 -27.04 -39.80
C ALA A 124 4.73 -28.32 -40.55
N GLY A 125 3.57 -28.31 -41.21
CA GLY A 125 3.15 -29.34 -42.15
C GLY A 125 1.86 -30.11 -41.82
N GLN A 126 1.26 -29.96 -40.64
CA GLN A 126 -0.06 -30.56 -40.34
C GLN A 126 -1.19 -29.59 -40.67
N ARG A 127 -2.11 -30.01 -41.55
CA ARG A 127 -3.37 -29.29 -41.80
C ARG A 127 -4.32 -29.54 -40.64
N VAL A 128 -4.18 -28.74 -39.59
CA VAL A 128 -5.04 -28.69 -38.39
C VAL A 128 -6.55 -28.65 -38.75
N VAL A 129 -6.88 -28.07 -39.91
CA VAL A 129 -8.24 -27.91 -40.41
C VAL A 129 -8.87 -29.24 -40.87
N ASP A 130 -8.07 -30.23 -41.24
CA ASP A 130 -8.57 -31.48 -41.83
C ASP A 130 -8.96 -32.52 -40.75
N ASN A 131 -8.54 -32.32 -39.49
CA ASN A 131 -8.88 -33.21 -38.37
C ASN A 131 -9.71 -32.48 -37.31
N PRO A 132 -11.04 -32.72 -37.25
CA PRO A 132 -11.94 -32.07 -36.30
C PRO A 132 -11.58 -32.34 -34.83
N ILE A 133 -10.98 -33.50 -34.54
CA ILE A 133 -10.57 -33.89 -33.18
C ILE A 133 -9.44 -32.97 -32.71
N TYR A 134 -8.40 -32.82 -33.53
CA TYR A 134 -7.27 -31.95 -33.22
C TYR A 134 -7.67 -30.47 -33.16
N LEU A 135 -8.56 -30.03 -34.05
CA LEU A 135 -9.09 -28.66 -34.01
C LEU A 135 -9.86 -28.37 -32.71
N SER A 136 -10.66 -29.32 -32.21
CA SER A 136 -11.39 -29.15 -30.94
C SER A 136 -10.45 -29.10 -29.72
N ASP A 137 -9.37 -29.90 -29.72
CA ASP A 137 -8.37 -29.90 -28.64
C ASP A 137 -7.58 -28.59 -28.62
N MET A 138 -7.13 -28.18 -29.81
CA MET A 138 -6.41 -26.93 -29.97
C MET A 138 -7.31 -25.75 -29.60
N GLY A 139 -8.57 -25.76 -30.05
CA GLY A 139 -9.56 -24.76 -29.68
C GLY A 139 -9.74 -24.64 -28.17
N ALA A 140 -9.89 -25.77 -27.47
CA ALA A 140 -10.02 -25.80 -26.02
C ALA A 140 -8.73 -25.33 -25.30
N ALA A 141 -7.55 -25.73 -25.78
CA ALA A 141 -6.27 -25.31 -25.21
C ALA A 141 -6.00 -23.79 -25.34
N LEU A 142 -6.67 -23.11 -26.26
CA LEU A 142 -6.59 -21.66 -26.42
C LEU A 142 -7.51 -20.89 -25.47
N THR A 143 -8.45 -21.58 -24.84
CA THR A 143 -9.36 -20.99 -23.87
C THR A 143 -8.78 -21.09 -22.47
N GLY A 144 -9.02 -20.09 -21.62
CA GLY A 144 -8.70 -20.14 -20.20
C GLY A 144 -9.75 -20.90 -19.37
N ALA A 145 -10.40 -21.90 -19.97
CA ALA A 145 -11.50 -22.64 -19.36
C ALA A 145 -11.05 -23.47 -18.16
N GLU A 146 -11.99 -23.78 -17.26
CA GLU A 146 -11.69 -24.56 -16.06
C GLU A 146 -11.34 -26.02 -16.41
N SER A 147 -10.54 -26.68 -15.57
CA SER A 147 -10.05 -28.04 -15.84
C SER A 147 -11.16 -29.05 -16.10
N HIS A 148 -12.33 -28.88 -15.46
CA HIS A 148 -13.48 -29.76 -15.67
C HIS A 148 -14.11 -29.56 -17.07
N GLU A 149 -14.25 -28.31 -17.55
CA GLU A 149 -14.78 -28.03 -18.89
C GLU A 149 -13.83 -28.55 -19.99
N LEU A 150 -12.51 -28.45 -19.77
CA LEU A 150 -11.51 -29.01 -20.68
C LEU A 150 -11.56 -30.54 -20.71
N GLN A 151 -11.75 -31.17 -19.55
CA GLN A 151 -11.93 -32.61 -19.43
C GLN A 151 -13.21 -33.09 -20.15
N ASP A 152 -14.33 -32.35 -20.02
CA ASP A 152 -15.60 -32.64 -20.69
C ASP A 152 -15.48 -32.63 -22.23
N VAL A 153 -14.55 -31.84 -22.78
CA VAL A 153 -14.23 -31.84 -24.21
C VAL A 153 -13.34 -33.02 -24.56
N LEU A 154 -12.40 -33.41 -23.70
CA LEU A 154 -11.50 -34.56 -23.93
C LEU A 154 -12.23 -35.91 -23.86
N GLU A 155 -13.19 -36.06 -22.95
CA GLU A 155 -13.98 -37.28 -22.73
C GLU A 155 -15.07 -37.53 -23.78
N GLU A 156 -15.53 -36.49 -24.47
CA GLU A 156 -16.58 -36.63 -25.48
C GLU A 156 -16.07 -37.43 -26.70
N THR A 157 -16.61 -38.64 -26.89
CA THR A 157 -16.29 -39.53 -28.01
C THR A 157 -16.96 -39.09 -29.32
N ASN A 158 -18.11 -38.43 -29.22
CA ASN A 158 -18.91 -37.98 -30.35
C ASN A 158 -18.39 -36.66 -30.93
N ILE A 159 -17.85 -36.70 -32.15
CA ILE A 159 -17.14 -35.56 -32.76
C ILE A 159 -18.01 -34.31 -32.98
N PRO A 160 -19.26 -34.39 -33.50
CA PRO A 160 -20.14 -33.24 -33.59
C PRO A 160 -20.39 -32.55 -32.24
N LYS A 161 -20.74 -33.31 -31.20
CA LYS A 161 -20.99 -32.76 -29.85
C LYS A 161 -19.73 -32.12 -29.26
N ARG A 162 -18.59 -32.75 -29.51
CA ARG A 162 -17.28 -32.27 -29.09
C ARG A 162 -16.89 -30.93 -29.71
N LEU A 163 -17.12 -30.78 -31.03
CA LEU A 163 -16.93 -29.51 -31.73
C LEU A 163 -17.85 -28.42 -31.17
N TYR A 164 -19.10 -28.74 -30.84
CA TYR A 164 -20.01 -27.80 -30.20
C TYR A 164 -19.52 -27.34 -28.82
N LYS A 165 -19.05 -28.26 -27.97
CA LYS A 165 -18.48 -27.92 -26.66
C LYS A 165 -17.26 -27.01 -26.81
N ALA A 166 -16.31 -27.36 -27.69
CA ALA A 166 -15.13 -26.55 -27.95
C ALA A 166 -15.47 -25.17 -28.53
N LEU A 167 -16.43 -25.08 -29.46
CA LEU A 167 -16.90 -23.81 -30.01
C LEU A 167 -17.55 -22.93 -28.94
N SER A 168 -18.30 -23.52 -28.00
CA SER A 168 -18.91 -22.78 -26.89
C SER A 168 -17.84 -22.12 -26.00
N LEU A 169 -16.80 -22.87 -25.62
CA LEU A 169 -15.68 -22.35 -24.84
C LEU A 169 -14.94 -21.24 -25.60
N LEU A 170 -14.67 -21.43 -26.89
CA LEU A 170 -14.04 -20.41 -27.73
C LEU A 170 -14.86 -19.13 -27.84
N LYS A 171 -16.19 -19.23 -27.92
CA LYS A 171 -17.06 -18.03 -27.93
C LYS A 171 -17.05 -17.29 -26.59
N LYS A 172 -17.01 -18.01 -25.46
CA LYS A 172 -16.83 -17.39 -24.14
C LYS A 172 -15.50 -16.62 -24.07
N GLU A 173 -14.41 -17.24 -24.50
CA GLU A 173 -13.06 -16.64 -24.51
C GLU A 173 -12.99 -15.41 -25.43
N PHE A 174 -13.65 -15.46 -26.59
CA PHE A 174 -13.71 -14.33 -27.52
C PHE A 174 -14.39 -13.10 -26.90
N GLU A 175 -15.53 -13.27 -26.22
CA GLU A 175 -16.21 -12.16 -25.55
C GLU A 175 -15.38 -11.61 -24.38
N LEU A 176 -14.68 -12.47 -23.64
CA LEU A 176 -13.75 -12.06 -22.59
C LEU A 176 -12.60 -11.21 -23.15
N SER A 177 -11.98 -11.67 -24.24
CA SER A 177 -10.90 -10.94 -24.94
C SER A 177 -11.36 -9.56 -25.41
N LYS A 178 -12.60 -9.46 -25.93
CA LYS A 178 -13.21 -8.20 -26.37
C LYS A 178 -13.46 -7.24 -25.20
N LEU A 179 -13.87 -7.76 -24.05
CA LEU A 179 -14.04 -6.96 -22.82
C LEU A 179 -12.69 -6.43 -22.32
N GLN A 180 -11.65 -7.27 -22.28
CA GLN A 180 -10.30 -6.87 -21.90
C GLN A 180 -9.77 -5.73 -22.80
N GLN A 181 -9.95 -5.83 -24.12
CA GLN A 181 -9.55 -4.79 -25.05
C GLN A 181 -10.29 -3.46 -24.80
N ARG A 182 -11.60 -3.52 -24.52
CA ARG A 182 -12.38 -2.31 -24.19
C ARG A 182 -11.88 -1.66 -22.91
N LEU A 183 -11.67 -2.44 -21.85
CA LEU A 183 -11.13 -1.95 -20.58
C LEU A 183 -9.74 -1.34 -20.75
N GLY A 184 -8.87 -1.96 -21.54
CA GLY A 184 -7.54 -1.40 -21.85
C GLY A 184 -7.63 -0.01 -22.47
N ARG A 185 -8.52 0.19 -23.46
CA ARG A 185 -8.73 1.50 -24.10
C ARG A 185 -9.27 2.55 -23.11
N GLU A 186 -10.24 2.20 -22.27
CA GLU A 186 -10.78 3.13 -21.26
C GLU A 186 -9.72 3.56 -20.23
N VAL A 187 -8.86 2.62 -19.81
CA VAL A 187 -7.74 2.91 -18.89
C VAL A 187 -6.72 3.83 -19.56
N GLU A 188 -6.34 3.55 -20.81
CA GLU A 188 -5.43 4.42 -21.58
C GLU A 188 -5.99 5.84 -21.76
N GLU A 189 -7.29 5.97 -22.05
CA GLU A 189 -7.94 7.29 -22.17
C GLU A 189 -7.90 8.06 -20.84
N LYS A 190 -8.19 7.41 -19.71
CA LYS A 190 -8.09 8.02 -18.37
C LYS A 190 -6.66 8.46 -18.06
N ILE A 191 -5.66 7.63 -18.39
CA ILE A 191 -4.25 7.97 -18.20
C ILE A 191 -3.87 9.18 -19.07
N LYS A 192 -4.23 9.19 -20.35
CA LYS A 192 -3.98 10.33 -21.25
C LYS A 192 -4.63 11.61 -20.75
N GLN A 193 -5.88 11.55 -20.27
CA GLN A 193 -6.55 12.71 -19.68
C GLN A 193 -5.85 13.22 -18.42
N THR A 194 -5.38 12.32 -17.56
CA THR A 194 -4.67 12.65 -16.32
C THR A 194 -3.32 13.29 -16.62
N HIS A 195 -2.55 12.68 -17.54
CA HIS A 195 -1.27 13.21 -17.98
C HIS A 195 -1.43 14.59 -18.66
N ARG A 196 -2.46 14.76 -19.49
CA ARG A 196 -2.79 16.06 -20.09
C ARG A 196 -3.13 17.11 -19.04
N LYS A 197 -3.93 16.77 -18.02
CA LYS A 197 -4.25 17.68 -16.90
C LYS A 197 -3.00 18.08 -16.13
N TYR A 198 -2.13 17.12 -15.82
CA TYR A 198 -0.86 17.38 -15.15
C TYR A 198 -0.01 18.36 -15.97
N LEU A 199 0.19 18.09 -17.26
CA LEU A 199 0.99 18.96 -18.14
C LEU A 199 0.39 20.37 -18.25
N LEU A 200 -0.93 20.47 -18.36
CA LEU A 200 -1.62 21.76 -18.38
C LEU A 200 -1.42 22.52 -17.06
N GLN A 201 -1.47 21.86 -15.91
CA GLN A 201 -1.20 22.50 -14.62
C GLN A 201 0.25 22.99 -14.50
N GLU A 202 1.20 22.20 -14.99
CA GLU A 202 2.61 22.55 -14.99
C GLU A 202 2.89 23.74 -15.91
N GLN A 203 2.28 23.77 -17.11
CA GLN A 203 2.31 24.92 -18.01
C GLN A 203 1.65 26.16 -17.38
N LEU A 204 0.52 25.99 -16.71
CA LEU A 204 -0.18 27.09 -16.02
C LEU A 204 0.70 27.68 -14.90
N LYS A 205 1.46 26.83 -14.19
CA LYS A 205 2.44 27.26 -13.19
C LYS A 205 3.57 28.06 -13.82
N ILE A 206 4.12 27.60 -14.95
CA ILE A 206 5.16 28.33 -15.69
C ILE A 206 4.63 29.68 -16.19
N ILE A 207 3.43 29.71 -16.79
CA ILE A 207 2.80 30.94 -17.29
C ILE A 207 2.54 31.93 -16.14
N LYS A 208 2.05 31.47 -14.98
CA LYS A 208 1.84 32.31 -13.79
C LYS A 208 3.14 32.93 -13.28
N LYS A 209 4.23 32.16 -13.30
CA LYS A 209 5.57 32.61 -12.95
C LYS A 209 6.09 33.66 -13.94
N GLU A 210 5.89 33.47 -15.24
CA GLU A 210 6.30 34.43 -16.28
C GLU A 210 5.47 35.72 -16.27
N LEU A 211 4.17 35.64 -15.95
CA LEU A 211 3.28 36.79 -15.86
C LEU A 211 3.50 37.65 -14.60
N GLY A 212 4.39 37.25 -13.68
CA GLY A 212 4.63 37.97 -12.43
C GLY A 212 3.41 38.07 -11.52
N LEU A 213 2.39 37.23 -11.76
CA LEU A 213 1.14 37.17 -10.99
C LEU A 213 1.23 36.19 -9.82
N GLU A 214 2.31 35.41 -9.74
CA GLU A 214 2.71 34.80 -8.48
C GLU A 214 3.27 35.91 -7.57
N LYS A 215 2.40 36.50 -6.75
CA LYS A 215 2.78 36.55 -5.33
C LYS A 215 2.96 35.09 -4.96
N ASP A 216 4.19 34.68 -4.71
CA ASP A 216 4.48 33.31 -4.34
C ASP A 216 3.53 32.95 -3.18
N ASP A 217 2.96 31.75 -3.11
CA ASP A 217 2.08 31.38 -1.98
C ASP A 217 2.82 31.62 -0.64
N LYS A 218 4.16 31.57 -0.69
CA LYS A 218 5.08 31.95 0.37
C LYS A 218 4.99 33.43 0.75
N ASP A 219 5.03 34.33 -0.23
CA ASP A 219 4.96 35.78 -0.02
C ASP A 219 3.63 36.17 0.63
N ALA A 220 2.53 35.55 0.22
CA ALA A 220 1.22 35.79 0.83
C ALA A 220 1.16 35.32 2.30
N ILE A 221 1.81 34.19 2.61
CA ILE A 221 1.93 33.69 4.00
C ILE A 221 2.81 34.61 4.83
N GLU A 222 3.95 35.06 4.29
CA GLU A 222 4.86 35.99 4.94
C GLU A 222 4.19 37.34 5.22
N GLU A 223 3.51 37.92 4.22
CA GLU A 223 2.78 39.18 4.35
C GLU A 223 1.72 39.10 5.46
N LYS A 224 0.98 37.99 5.53
CA LYS A 224 0.00 37.74 6.59
C LYS A 224 0.63 37.69 7.99
N PHE A 225 1.80 37.08 8.14
CA PHE A 225 2.51 37.05 9.43
C PHE A 225 3.04 38.43 9.81
N ARG A 226 3.60 39.17 8.84
CA ARG A 226 4.04 40.56 9.05
C ARG A 226 2.87 41.47 9.43
N GLU A 227 1.71 41.33 8.81
CA GLU A 227 0.50 42.10 9.17
C GLU A 227 0.08 41.89 10.62
N ARG A 228 0.07 40.62 11.09
CA ARG A 228 -0.26 40.33 12.49
C ARG A 228 0.72 40.96 13.48
N LEU A 229 2.00 41.04 13.11
CA LEU A 229 3.06 41.60 13.96
C LEU A 229 3.01 43.12 14.02
N LYS A 230 2.55 43.81 12.96
CA LYS A 230 2.45 45.28 12.93
C LYS A 230 1.58 45.86 14.06
N GLU A 231 0.57 45.12 14.51
CA GLU A 231 -0.34 45.56 15.58
C GLU A 231 0.16 45.22 16.99
N LEU A 232 1.28 44.49 17.12
CA LEU A 232 1.77 43.95 18.39
C LEU A 232 3.08 44.62 18.80
N VAL A 233 3.29 44.80 20.11
CA VAL A 233 4.55 45.31 20.64
C VAL A 233 5.41 44.11 21.02
N VAL A 234 6.20 43.65 20.05
CA VAL A 234 7.04 42.45 20.17
C VAL A 234 8.41 42.82 20.76
N PRO A 235 8.92 42.13 21.79
CA PRO A 235 10.27 42.33 22.30
C PRO A 235 11.34 42.05 21.24
N LYS A 236 12.47 42.80 21.27
CA LYS A 236 13.54 42.71 20.26
C LYS A 236 14.03 41.27 20.02
N HIS A 237 14.37 40.55 21.07
CA HIS A 237 14.81 39.16 20.98
C HIS A 237 13.78 38.23 20.32
N VAL A 238 12.47 38.50 20.47
CA VAL A 238 11.42 37.71 19.81
C VAL A 238 11.31 38.10 18.34
N MET A 239 11.44 39.39 18.03
CA MET A 239 11.44 39.88 16.66
C MET A 239 12.60 39.30 15.85
N ASP A 240 13.81 39.26 16.42
CA ASP A 240 14.99 38.66 15.78
C ASP A 240 14.73 37.18 15.40
N VAL A 241 14.13 36.41 16.32
CA VAL A 241 13.76 34.99 16.07
C VAL A 241 12.68 34.88 14.98
N VAL A 242 11.70 35.78 14.96
CA VAL A 242 10.65 35.80 13.94
C VAL A 242 11.24 36.11 12.57
N ASP A 243 12.13 37.09 12.47
CA ASP A 243 12.77 37.48 11.21
C ASP A 243 13.70 36.38 10.67
N GLU A 244 14.42 35.67 11.56
CA GLU A 244 15.20 34.49 11.19
C GLU A 244 14.31 33.36 10.63
N GLU A 245 13.19 33.08 11.28
CA GLU A 245 12.29 31.99 10.85
C GLU A 245 11.47 32.37 9.61
N LEU A 246 11.14 33.65 9.39
CA LEU A 246 10.58 34.16 8.14
C LEU A 246 11.58 34.00 6.98
N SER A 247 12.84 34.36 7.21
CA SER A 247 13.91 34.19 6.21
C SER A 247 14.10 32.72 5.83
N LYS A 248 14.03 31.80 6.81
CA LYS A 248 14.04 30.35 6.57
C LYS A 248 12.82 29.91 5.77
N LEU A 249 11.62 30.40 6.07
CA LEU A 249 10.38 30.04 5.38
C LEU A 249 10.44 30.36 3.87
N GLY A 250 11.01 31.49 3.49
CA GLY A 250 11.17 31.87 2.08
C GLY A 250 12.10 30.94 1.29
N LEU A 251 13.17 30.45 1.93
CA LEU A 251 14.15 29.54 1.32
C LEU A 251 13.64 28.10 1.18
N LEU A 252 12.78 27.64 2.10
CA LEU A 252 12.29 26.26 2.14
C LEU A 252 11.29 25.96 1.03
N ASP A 253 11.31 24.75 0.49
CA ASP A 253 10.32 24.30 -0.50
C ASP A 253 8.96 23.99 0.14
N ASN A 254 7.85 24.31 -0.55
CA ASN A 254 6.49 24.19 -0.03
C ASN A 254 6.08 22.75 0.30
N HIS A 255 6.69 21.76 -0.35
CA HIS A 255 6.42 20.35 -0.11
C HIS A 255 7.29 19.74 1.00
N SER A 256 8.25 20.50 1.55
CA SER A 256 9.11 20.04 2.62
C SER A 256 8.36 19.92 3.95
N SER A 257 8.66 18.88 4.72
CA SER A 257 8.16 18.73 6.09
C SER A 257 8.64 19.88 6.99
N GLU A 258 9.82 20.42 6.73
CA GLU A 258 10.39 21.55 7.46
C GLU A 258 9.60 22.85 7.20
N PHE A 259 9.08 23.05 5.99
CA PHE A 259 8.24 24.21 5.67
C PHE A 259 6.99 24.25 6.54
N ASN A 260 6.32 23.10 6.71
CA ASN A 260 5.15 22.99 7.57
C ASN A 260 5.47 23.22 9.04
N VAL A 261 6.62 22.71 9.53
CA VAL A 261 7.05 22.93 10.93
C VAL A 261 7.35 24.40 11.19
N THR A 262 8.11 25.06 10.31
CA THR A 262 8.46 26.49 10.41
C THR A 262 7.22 27.38 10.31
N ARG A 263 6.32 27.08 9.37
CA ARG A 263 5.03 27.79 9.23
C ARG A 263 4.18 27.68 10.48
N ASN A 264 4.06 26.49 11.07
CA ASN A 264 3.29 26.30 12.30
C ASN A 264 3.93 27.04 13.48
N TYR A 265 5.26 27.03 13.57
CA TYR A 265 5.99 27.74 14.60
C TYR A 265 5.77 29.27 14.50
N LEU A 266 5.87 29.83 13.29
CA LEU A 266 5.55 31.23 13.01
C LEU A 266 4.08 31.56 13.29
N ASP A 267 3.13 30.67 12.99
CA ASP A 267 1.72 30.89 13.36
C ASP A 267 1.54 30.97 14.88
N TRP A 268 2.22 30.11 15.64
CA TRP A 268 2.20 30.20 17.10
C TRP A 268 2.83 31.50 17.61
N LEU A 269 4.02 31.86 17.13
CA LEU A 269 4.70 33.10 17.55
C LEU A 269 3.88 34.35 17.25
N THR A 270 3.27 34.42 16.06
CA THR A 270 2.45 35.57 15.63
C THR A 270 1.04 35.59 16.23
N SER A 271 0.57 34.47 16.80
CA SER A 271 -0.72 34.40 17.50
C SER A 271 -0.64 34.77 18.98
N ILE A 272 0.56 34.85 19.55
CA ILE A 272 0.75 35.23 20.96
C ILE A 272 0.52 36.75 21.08
N PRO A 273 -0.24 37.20 22.10
CA PRO A 273 -0.63 38.61 22.28
C PRO A 273 0.50 39.46 22.88
N TRP A 274 1.64 39.58 22.19
CA TRP A 274 2.78 40.36 22.66
C TRP A 274 2.42 41.83 22.91
N GLY A 275 2.63 42.31 24.14
CA GLY A 275 2.39 43.69 24.52
C GLY A 275 0.90 44.08 24.59
N LYS A 276 -0.02 43.12 24.43
CA LYS A 276 -1.47 43.35 24.53
C LYS A 276 -1.96 42.99 25.94
N TYR A 277 -2.11 44.01 26.78
CA TYR A 277 -2.66 43.88 28.13
C TYR A 277 -4.15 44.20 28.16
N SER A 278 -4.91 43.40 28.90
CA SER A 278 -6.29 43.72 29.25
C SER A 278 -6.31 44.89 30.25
N ASN A 279 -7.29 45.78 30.12
CA ASN A 279 -7.48 46.90 31.04
C ASN A 279 -7.92 46.36 32.40
N GLU A 280 -7.00 46.41 33.36
CA GLU A 280 -7.22 45.93 34.72
C GLU A 280 -8.09 46.92 35.48
N ASN A 281 -9.12 46.40 36.16
CA ASN A 281 -9.89 47.18 37.11
C ASN A 281 -9.42 46.88 38.53
N LEU A 282 -8.79 47.88 39.17
CA LEU A 282 -8.25 47.76 40.53
C LEU A 282 -9.14 48.45 41.57
N ASP A 283 -10.39 48.78 41.22
CA ASP A 283 -11.36 49.39 42.13
C ASP A 283 -11.81 48.40 43.23
N LEU A 284 -11.37 48.64 44.46
CA LEU A 284 -11.69 47.82 45.62
C LEU A 284 -13.19 47.73 45.90
N VAL A 285 -13.93 48.83 45.76
CA VAL A 285 -15.38 48.86 46.00
C VAL A 285 -16.12 47.95 45.04
N ARG A 286 -15.74 47.98 43.75
CA ARG A 286 -16.32 47.10 42.73
C ARG A 286 -15.90 45.65 42.94
N ALA A 287 -14.63 45.41 43.27
CA ALA A 287 -14.16 44.05 43.56
C ALA A 287 -14.90 43.43 44.75
N GLN A 288 -15.13 44.19 45.81
CA GLN A 288 -15.91 43.75 46.97
C GLN A 288 -17.37 43.44 46.60
N ALA A 289 -18.01 44.31 45.82
CA ALA A 289 -19.38 44.09 45.37
C ALA A 289 -19.53 42.80 44.55
N VAL A 290 -18.62 42.56 43.59
CA VAL A 290 -18.64 41.34 42.75
C VAL A 290 -18.38 40.08 43.59
N LEU A 291 -17.45 40.13 44.53
CA LEU A 291 -17.16 38.99 45.42
C LEU A 291 -18.33 38.67 46.35
N GLU A 292 -19.07 39.68 46.82
CA GLU A 292 -20.25 39.48 47.67
C GLU A 292 -21.47 39.00 46.87
N GLU A 293 -21.61 39.44 45.62
CA GLU A 293 -22.67 39.01 44.69
C GLU A 293 -22.54 37.52 44.34
N ASP A 294 -21.34 37.07 43.99
CA ASP A 294 -21.12 35.72 43.45
C ASP A 294 -20.97 34.65 44.55
N HIS A 295 -20.62 35.04 45.78
CA HIS A 295 -20.26 34.11 46.84
C HIS A 295 -20.78 34.53 48.22
N TYR A 296 -21.54 33.66 48.89
CA TYR A 296 -21.95 33.86 50.28
C TYR A 296 -20.85 33.41 51.27
N GLY A 297 -20.62 34.19 52.33
CA GLY A 297 -19.61 33.87 53.37
C GLY A 297 -18.17 34.05 52.90
N MET A 298 -17.26 33.15 53.34
CA MET A 298 -15.82 33.16 53.00
C MET A 298 -15.11 34.49 53.30
N GLU A 299 -15.44 35.13 54.42
CA GLU A 299 -14.97 36.48 54.75
C GLU A 299 -13.44 36.59 54.75
N ASP A 300 -12.75 35.61 55.34
CA ASP A 300 -11.28 35.59 55.38
C ASP A 300 -10.66 35.52 53.98
N VAL A 301 -11.27 34.72 53.08
CA VAL A 301 -10.79 34.55 51.70
C VAL A 301 -11.04 35.81 50.90
N LYS A 302 -12.24 36.39 50.99
CA LYS A 302 -12.59 37.65 50.34
C LYS A 302 -11.68 38.78 50.81
N LYS A 303 -11.43 38.89 52.12
CA LYS A 303 -10.51 39.87 52.70
C LYS A 303 -9.10 39.71 52.13
N ARG A 304 -8.61 38.47 52.02
CA ARG A 304 -7.29 38.19 51.45
C ARG A 304 -7.19 38.55 49.97
N ILE A 305 -8.26 38.33 49.20
CA ILE A 305 -8.34 38.75 47.80
C ILE A 305 -8.31 40.28 47.70
N LEU A 306 -9.09 40.99 48.51
CA LEU A 306 -9.10 42.46 48.53
C LEU A 306 -7.74 43.04 48.92
N GLU A 307 -7.06 42.45 49.91
CA GLU A 307 -5.67 42.82 50.25
C GLU A 307 -4.73 42.66 49.05
N PHE A 308 -4.88 41.59 48.27
CA PHE A 308 -4.09 41.37 47.06
C PHE A 308 -4.35 42.43 45.98
N ILE A 309 -5.63 42.79 45.77
CA ILE A 309 -6.01 43.84 44.83
C ILE A 309 -5.47 45.20 45.31
N ALA A 310 -5.55 45.50 46.60
CA ALA A 310 -5.05 46.75 47.19
C ALA A 310 -3.52 46.88 47.02
N VAL A 311 -2.78 45.80 47.26
CA VAL A 311 -1.32 45.78 47.01
C VAL A 311 -1.00 45.97 45.52
N SER A 312 -1.80 45.38 44.62
CA SER A 312 -1.63 45.54 43.17
C SER A 312 -1.92 46.96 42.71
N GLN A 313 -2.94 47.61 43.30
CA GLN A 313 -3.27 49.01 43.10
C GLN A 313 -2.13 49.94 43.52
N LEU A 314 -1.51 49.69 44.68
CA LEU A 314 -0.37 50.49 45.17
C LEU A 314 0.87 50.36 44.29
N ARG A 315 1.12 49.18 43.71
CA ARG A 315 2.31 48.93 42.87
C ARG A 315 2.12 49.33 41.41
N GLY A 316 0.89 49.66 40.99
CA GLY A 316 0.55 49.96 39.59
C GLY A 316 0.74 48.77 38.62
N SER A 317 1.08 47.59 39.15
CA SER A 317 1.22 46.34 38.41
C SER A 317 0.96 45.18 39.34
N THR A 318 0.31 44.14 38.82
CA THR A 318 -0.06 42.95 39.59
C THR A 318 1.10 41.96 39.73
N GLN A 319 2.34 42.45 39.91
CA GLN A 319 3.51 41.57 39.99
C GLN A 319 3.42 40.59 41.18
N GLY A 320 3.09 39.34 40.84
CA GLY A 320 3.77 38.15 41.35
C GLY A 320 3.38 37.65 42.73
N LYS A 321 2.09 37.42 42.99
CA LYS A 321 1.69 36.50 44.07
C LYS A 321 0.71 35.47 43.55
N ILE A 322 1.02 34.20 43.81
CA ILE A 322 0.16 33.07 43.50
C ILE A 322 -0.71 32.83 44.73
N LEU A 323 -2.04 32.77 44.53
CA LEU A 323 -2.99 32.41 45.57
C LEU A 323 -3.28 30.92 45.48
N CYS A 324 -3.24 30.22 46.61
CA CYS A 324 -3.60 28.81 46.72
C CYS A 324 -4.84 28.68 47.61
N PHE A 325 -5.90 28.10 47.07
CA PHE A 325 -7.14 27.82 47.82
C PHE A 325 -7.22 26.32 48.14
N TYR A 326 -7.16 25.97 49.43
CA TYR A 326 -7.31 24.58 49.90
C TYR A 326 -8.62 24.42 50.68
N GLY A 327 -9.13 23.19 50.79
CA GLY A 327 -10.44 22.90 51.40
C GLY A 327 -11.13 21.69 50.76
N PRO A 328 -12.28 21.24 51.31
CA PRO A 328 -13.03 20.11 50.78
C PRO A 328 -13.58 20.37 49.37
N PRO A 329 -13.96 19.34 48.60
CA PRO A 329 -14.62 19.51 47.32
C PRO A 329 -15.97 20.21 47.50
N GLY A 330 -16.38 21.02 46.52
CA GLY A 330 -17.68 21.71 46.54
C GLY A 330 -17.72 23.06 47.27
N VAL A 331 -16.63 23.53 47.88
CA VAL A 331 -16.58 24.83 48.59
C VAL A 331 -16.44 26.07 47.70
N GLY A 332 -16.53 25.93 46.37
CA GLY A 332 -16.52 27.07 45.46
C GLY A 332 -15.15 27.64 45.06
N LYS A 333 -14.07 26.87 45.16
CA LYS A 333 -12.69 27.30 44.78
C LYS A 333 -12.57 27.73 43.32
N THR A 334 -13.13 26.95 42.41
CA THR A 334 -13.10 27.27 40.97
C THR A 334 -13.98 28.48 40.67
N SER A 335 -15.12 28.62 41.36
CA SER A 335 -16.03 29.74 41.18
C SER A 335 -15.46 31.05 41.69
N ILE A 336 -14.79 31.06 42.85
CA ILE A 336 -14.19 32.29 43.40
C ILE A 336 -13.07 32.80 42.50
N ALA A 337 -12.28 31.91 41.89
CA ALA A 337 -11.28 32.31 40.89
C ALA A 337 -11.89 32.98 39.65
N ARG A 338 -13.08 32.55 39.21
CA ARG A 338 -13.81 33.20 38.12
C ARG A 338 -14.32 34.58 38.52
N SER A 339 -14.81 34.74 39.74
CA SER A 339 -15.24 36.04 40.27
C SER A 339 -14.08 37.01 40.45
N ILE A 340 -12.90 36.53 40.83
CA ILE A 340 -11.67 37.34 40.84
C ILE A 340 -11.34 37.84 39.42
N ALA A 341 -11.43 36.98 38.41
CA ALA A 341 -11.19 37.39 37.02
C ALA A 341 -12.21 38.43 36.54
N ARG A 342 -13.50 38.26 36.88
CA ARG A 342 -14.58 39.22 36.60
C ARG A 342 -14.36 40.56 37.32
N ALA A 343 -13.95 40.53 38.59
CA ALA A 343 -13.67 41.73 39.39
C ALA A 343 -12.51 42.55 38.82
N LEU A 344 -11.43 41.87 38.42
CA LEU A 344 -10.22 42.46 37.85
C LEU A 344 -10.35 42.81 36.36
N ASN A 345 -11.45 42.42 35.72
CA ASN A 345 -11.66 42.54 34.27
C ASN A 345 -10.55 41.85 33.45
N ARG A 346 -10.17 40.64 33.87
CA ARG A 346 -9.17 39.81 33.19
C ARG A 346 -9.79 38.59 32.53
N GLU A 347 -9.19 38.18 31.42
CA GLU A 347 -9.54 36.93 30.75
C GLU A 347 -9.25 35.74 31.65
N TYR A 348 -10.20 34.81 31.74
CA TYR A 348 -10.14 33.64 32.61
C TYR A 348 -9.77 32.39 31.80
N PHE A 349 -8.74 31.67 32.25
CA PHE A 349 -8.37 30.38 31.69
C PHE A 349 -8.20 29.35 32.80
N ARG A 350 -8.81 28.18 32.63
CA ARG A 350 -8.66 27.05 33.56
C ARG A 350 -8.02 25.88 32.85
N PHE A 351 -7.05 25.25 33.51
CA PHE A 351 -6.63 23.90 33.16
C PHE A 351 -6.44 23.08 34.44
N SER A 352 -6.78 21.80 34.35
CA SER A 352 -6.65 20.87 35.47
C SER A 352 -5.31 20.16 35.40
N VAL A 353 -4.64 20.03 36.54
CA VAL A 353 -3.41 19.24 36.70
C VAL A 353 -3.66 17.84 37.26
N GLY A 354 -4.87 17.59 37.76
CA GLY A 354 -5.32 16.27 38.17
C GLY A 354 -5.26 15.26 37.02
N GLY A 355 -4.47 14.19 37.18
CA GLY A 355 -4.31 13.13 36.19
C GLY A 355 -3.21 13.39 35.14
N MET A 356 -2.54 14.55 35.19
CA MET A 356 -1.39 14.81 34.33
C MET A 356 -0.17 14.01 34.82
N THR A 357 0.41 13.20 33.94
CA THR A 357 1.61 12.40 34.26
C THR A 357 2.87 12.92 33.57
N ASP A 358 2.72 13.63 32.45
CA ASP A 358 3.82 14.14 31.65
C ASP A 358 4.01 15.65 31.81
N VAL A 359 5.26 16.06 31.98
CA VAL A 359 5.68 17.46 32.02
C VAL A 359 5.51 18.13 30.66
N ALA A 360 5.51 17.36 29.57
CA ALA A 360 5.33 17.87 28.22
C ALA A 360 3.97 18.55 28.00
N GLU A 361 2.93 18.21 28.77
CA GLU A 361 1.64 18.90 28.67
C GLU A 361 1.72 20.36 29.15
N ILE A 362 2.52 20.63 30.18
CA ILE A 362 2.72 21.99 30.71
C ILE A 362 3.73 22.75 29.86
N LYS A 363 4.88 22.14 29.55
CA LYS A 363 5.99 22.80 28.85
C LYS A 363 5.84 22.80 27.32
N GLY A 364 5.13 21.84 26.76
CA GLY A 364 5.10 21.54 25.34
C GLY A 364 6.24 20.61 24.91
N HIS A 365 6.15 20.13 23.67
CA HIS A 365 7.19 19.31 23.05
C HIS A 365 8.19 20.16 22.27
N ARG A 366 9.40 19.62 22.06
CA ARG A 366 10.34 20.20 21.10
C ARG A 366 9.78 20.11 19.68
N ARG A 367 10.03 21.13 18.86
CA ARG A 367 9.56 21.21 17.46
C ARG A 367 10.02 20.05 16.55
N THR A 368 11.03 19.30 16.97
CA THR A 368 11.58 18.15 16.24
C THR A 368 10.65 16.93 16.26
N TYR A 369 9.69 16.88 17.18
CA TYR A 369 8.73 15.77 17.23
C TYR A 369 7.58 15.98 16.24
N VAL A 370 7.22 14.92 15.54
CA VAL A 370 6.04 14.91 14.65
C VAL A 370 4.80 15.17 15.51
N GLY A 371 4.02 16.20 15.15
CA GLY A 371 2.85 16.60 15.94
C GLY A 371 3.16 17.38 17.22
N ALA A 372 4.36 18.00 17.32
CA ALA A 372 4.72 18.83 18.46
C ALA A 372 3.69 19.93 18.72
N MET A 373 3.09 19.90 19.91
CA MET A 373 2.16 20.90 20.40
C MET A 373 2.81 21.74 21.49
N PRO A 374 2.57 23.06 21.53
CA PRO A 374 3.04 23.90 22.61
C PRO A 374 2.23 23.63 23.88
N GLY A 375 2.84 23.89 25.04
CA GLY A 375 2.24 23.61 26.34
C GLY A 375 0.98 24.44 26.64
N LYS A 376 0.26 24.04 27.68
CA LYS A 376 -1.02 24.66 28.10
C LYS A 376 -0.94 26.18 28.30
N ILE A 377 0.20 26.72 28.76
CA ILE A 377 0.37 28.16 28.97
C ILE A 377 0.39 28.94 27.66
N ILE A 378 1.06 28.43 26.62
CA ILE A 378 1.07 29.06 25.30
C ILE A 378 -0.32 28.98 24.65
N GLN A 379 -1.01 27.85 24.84
CA GLN A 379 -2.40 27.69 24.39
C GLN A 379 -3.34 28.67 25.11
N CYS A 380 -3.12 28.90 26.41
CA CYS A 380 -3.85 29.90 27.19
C CYS A 380 -3.70 31.27 26.54
N LEU A 381 -2.46 31.74 26.32
CA LEU A 381 -2.19 33.05 25.72
C LEU A 381 -2.83 33.20 24.33
N LYS A 382 -2.78 32.17 23.49
CA LYS A 382 -3.44 32.17 22.17
C LYS A 382 -4.97 32.28 22.31
N LYS A 383 -5.57 31.65 23.33
CA LYS A 383 -7.02 31.63 23.54
C LYS A 383 -7.52 32.94 24.16
N THR A 384 -6.82 33.46 25.16
CA THR A 384 -7.21 34.67 25.89
C THR A 384 -6.85 35.95 25.13
N LYS A 385 -5.92 35.89 24.17
CA LYS A 385 -5.47 37.05 23.37
C LYS A 385 -5.00 38.25 24.22
N THR A 386 -4.57 37.98 25.44
CA THR A 386 -3.99 38.97 26.35
C THR A 386 -2.80 38.39 27.09
N GLU A 387 -1.85 39.25 27.47
CA GLU A 387 -0.60 38.91 28.18
C GLU A 387 -0.79 38.73 29.70
N ASN A 388 -1.87 39.29 30.26
CA ASN A 388 -2.21 39.22 31.68
C ASN A 388 -3.48 38.40 32.01
N PRO A 389 -3.67 37.18 31.47
CA PRO A 389 -4.83 36.37 31.81
C PRO A 389 -4.75 35.85 33.25
N LEU A 390 -5.91 35.66 33.89
CA LEU A 390 -5.99 34.92 35.13
C LEU A 390 -6.04 33.42 34.81
N ILE A 391 -4.96 32.73 35.16
CA ILE A 391 -4.82 31.29 34.95
C ILE A 391 -5.15 30.56 36.26
N LEU A 392 -6.18 29.74 36.26
CA LEU A 392 -6.50 28.81 37.32
C LEU A 392 -5.88 27.44 37.03
N ILE A 393 -5.03 26.99 37.95
CA ILE A 393 -4.48 25.64 38.01
C ILE A 393 -5.37 24.84 38.96
N ASP A 394 -6.13 23.88 38.42
CA ASP A 394 -7.18 23.12 39.15
C ASP A 394 -6.74 21.68 39.50
#